data_AF-A0A9E2J7A5-F1
#
_entry.id   AF-A0A9E2J7A5-F1
#
_cell.length_a   1.000
_cell.length_b   1.000
_cell.length_c   1.000
_cell.angle_alpha   90.00
_cell.angle_beta   90.00
_cell.angle_gamma   90.00
#
_symmetry.space_group_name_H-M   'P 1'
#
loop_
_entity.id
_entity.type
_entity.pdbx_description
1 polymer ?
#
loop_
_entity_poly.entity_id
_entity_poly.type
_entity_poly.pdbx_seq_one_letter_code
_entity_poly.pdbx_strand_id
1 'polypeptide(L)'
;MQNKPVNINRIINEIRFKEYYALGLIDEVVLRKFKIKWDYFHYRKSMSMIDSIFTLADKYSLSYDSVNTILFRPMSKSLNPELLPEIPAKCNGREYKFF
;
A
#
# COMPACT_ATOMS: atom_id res chain seq x y z
N MET A 1 -4.80 -24.02 3.23
CA MET A 1 -5.06 -23.00 4.27
C MET A 1 -6.26 -22.18 3.83
N GLN A 2 -7.31 -22.08 4.64
CA GLN A 2 -8.53 -21.35 4.27
C GLN A 2 -8.23 -19.85 4.19
N ASN A 3 -8.38 -19.25 3.00
CA ASN A 3 -8.31 -17.80 2.80
C ASN A 3 -9.56 -17.15 3.42
N LYS A 4 -9.59 -17.01 4.75
CA LYS A 4 -10.56 -16.15 5.41
C LYS A 4 -10.20 -14.70 5.09
N PRO A 5 -11.17 -13.87 4.67
CA PRO A 5 -10.90 -12.46 4.43
C PRO A 5 -10.38 -11.83 5.72
N VAL A 6 -9.24 -11.16 5.63
CA VAL A 6 -8.59 -10.51 6.77
C VAL A 6 -9.52 -9.40 7.28
N ASN A 7 -10.02 -9.53 8.50
CA ASN A 7 -10.89 -8.52 9.10
C ASN A 7 -10.04 -7.42 9.74
N ILE A 8 -9.84 -6.32 9.00
CA ILE A 8 -9.00 -5.18 9.40
C ILE A 8 -9.48 -4.57 10.73
N ASN A 9 -10.79 -4.46 10.95
CA ASN A 9 -11.36 -3.88 12.17
C ASN A 9 -11.02 -4.69 13.42
N ARG A 10 -10.89 -6.01 13.27
CA ARG A 10 -10.44 -6.88 14.36
C ARG A 10 -8.98 -6.64 14.71
N ILE A 11 -8.12 -6.46 13.70
CA ILE A 11 -6.67 -6.25 13.88
C ILE A 11 -6.40 -4.94 14.60
N ILE A 12 -7.07 -3.85 14.22
CA ILE A 12 -6.89 -2.53 14.83
C ILE A 12 -7.25 -2.53 16.32
N ASN A 13 -8.26 -3.32 16.69
CA ASN A 13 -8.73 -3.42 18.08
C ASN A 13 -7.97 -4.45 18.92
N GLU A 14 -7.02 -5.20 18.33
CA GLU A 14 -6.15 -6.08 19.11
C GLU A 14 -5.13 -5.26 19.90
N ILE A 15 -4.92 -5.65 21.17
CA ILE A 15 -3.95 -5.03 22.08
C ILE A 15 -2.54 -5.01 21.45
N ARG A 16 -2.17 -6.10 20.76
CA ARG A 16 -0.89 -6.24 20.06
C ARG A 16 -0.66 -5.18 19.00
N PHE A 17 -1.71 -4.70 18.32
CA PHE A 17 -1.56 -3.63 17.33
C PHE A 17 -1.11 -2.33 17.99
N LYS A 18 -1.69 -2.00 19.15
CA LYS A 18 -1.29 -0.82 19.94
C LYS A 18 0.14 -0.95 20.48
N GLU A 19 0.53 -2.16 20.91
CA GLU A 19 1.90 -2.44 21.36
C GLU A 19 2.91 -2.29 20.22
N TYR A 20 2.66 -2.90 19.05
CA TYR A 20 3.54 -2.77 17.89
C TYR A 20 3.61 -1.34 17.36
N TYR A 21 2.51 -0.60 17.45
CA TYR A 21 2.48 0.82 17.15
C TYR A 21 3.36 1.61 18.13
N ALA A 22 3.22 1.39 19.43
CA ALA A 22 4.02 2.07 20.47
C ALA A 22 5.52 1.73 20.37
N LEU A 23 5.85 0.51 19.93
CA LEU A 23 7.22 0.06 19.69
C LEU A 23 7.82 0.59 18.38
N GLY A 24 7.07 1.35 17.58
CA GLY A 24 7.52 1.87 16.28
C GLY A 24 7.68 0.80 15.19
N LEU A 25 7.13 -0.40 15.41
CA LEU A 25 7.15 -1.49 14.43
C LEU A 25 6.11 -1.30 13.32
N ILE A 26 5.15 -0.40 13.55
CA ILE A 26 4.14 -0.01 12.58
C ILE A 26 4.47 1.39 12.06
N ASP A 27 4.90 1.47 10.82
CA ASP A 27 5.11 2.74 10.12
C ASP A 27 3.78 3.21 9.50
N GLU A 28 3.18 4.25 10.10
CA GLU A 28 1.95 4.88 9.60
C GLU A 28 2.08 5.41 8.17
N VAL A 29 3.25 5.92 7.82
CA VAL A 29 3.51 6.50 6.50
C VAL A 29 3.50 5.38 5.46
N VAL A 30 4.15 4.25 5.76
CA VAL A 30 4.11 3.06 4.91
C VAL A 30 2.70 2.50 4.80
N LEU A 31 1.96 2.40 5.90
CA LEU A 31 0.56 1.96 5.88
C LEU A 31 -0.33 2.87 5.04
N ARG A 32 -0.17 4.19 5.17
CA ARG A 32 -0.92 5.17 4.38
C ARG A 32 -0.60 5.01 2.89
N LYS A 33 0.67 4.87 2.52
CA LYS A 33 1.11 4.60 1.14
C LYS A 33 0.50 3.29 0.61
N PHE A 34 0.47 2.24 1.42
CA PHE A 34 -0.13 0.96 1.06
C PHE A 34 -1.63 1.10 0.78
N LYS A 35 -2.36 1.81 1.65
CA LYS A 35 -3.80 2.07 1.46
C LYS A 35 -4.09 2.84 0.18
N ILE A 36 -3.31 3.89 -0.12
CA ILE A 36 -3.43 4.67 -1.36
C ILE A 36 -3.22 3.77 -2.59
N LYS A 37 -2.20 2.90 -2.58
CA LYS A 37 -1.96 1.94 -3.68
C LYS A 37 -3.10 0.94 -3.85
N TRP A 38 -3.65 0.44 -2.74
CA TRP A 38 -4.77 -0.50 -2.77
C TRP A 38 -6.04 0.16 -3.34
N ASP A 39 -6.37 1.37 -2.90
CA ASP A 39 -7.49 2.14 -3.45
C ASP A 39 -7.31 2.43 -4.95
N TYR A 40 -6.11 2.83 -5.36
CA TYR A 40 -5.76 3.02 -6.77
C TYR A 40 -6.04 1.76 -7.60
N PHE A 41 -5.64 0.59 -7.10
CA PHE A 41 -5.90 -0.67 -7.79
C PHE A 41 -7.40 -0.95 -7.98
N HIS A 42 -8.24 -0.59 -7.01
CA HIS A 42 -9.69 -0.72 -7.15
C HIS A 42 -10.27 0.30 -8.11
N TYR A 43 -9.85 1.56 -8.03
CA TYR A 43 -10.29 2.60 -8.94
C TYR A 43 -9.92 2.28 -10.39
N ARG A 44 -8.74 1.73 -10.66
CA ARG A 44 -8.32 1.33 -12.01
C ARG A 44 -9.20 0.27 -12.67
N LYS A 45 -10.09 -0.41 -11.92
CA LYS A 45 -11.08 -1.35 -12.49
C LYS A 45 -12.24 -0.64 -13.18
N SER A 46 -12.55 0.59 -12.80
CA SER A 46 -13.75 1.32 -13.25
C SER A 46 -13.45 2.68 -13.88
N MET A 47 -12.28 3.27 -13.65
CA MET A 47 -11.93 4.60 -14.14
C MET A 47 -10.54 4.66 -14.78
N SER A 48 -10.31 5.72 -15.56
CA SER A 48 -9.02 5.97 -16.21
C SER A 48 -7.91 6.20 -15.18
N MET A 49 -6.65 6.10 -15.62
CA MET A 49 -5.50 6.35 -14.75
C MET A 49 -5.54 7.77 -14.17
N ILE A 50 -5.83 8.76 -15.02
CA ILE A 50 -5.85 10.17 -14.65
C ILE A 50 -6.95 10.42 -13.63
N ASP A 51 -8.17 9.93 -13.89
CA ASP A 51 -9.32 10.08 -12.98
C ASP A 51 -9.07 9.38 -11.63
N SER A 52 -8.40 8.22 -11.66
CA SER A 52 -8.02 7.51 -10.42
C SER A 52 -7.08 8.36 -9.57
N ILE A 53 -6.10 9.01 -10.18
CA ILE A 53 -5.13 9.83 -9.46
C ILE A 53 -5.80 11.09 -8.91
N PHE A 54 -6.67 11.76 -9.67
CA PHE A 54 -7.44 12.91 -9.17
C PHE A 54 -8.37 12.54 -8.01
N THR A 55 -9.11 11.43 -8.16
CA THR A 55 -9.99 10.93 -7.09
C THR A 55 -9.21 10.63 -5.80
N LEU A 56 -8.00 10.09 -5.92
CA LEU A 56 -7.12 9.83 -4.78
C LEU A 56 -6.55 11.11 -4.18
N ALA A 57 -6.15 12.07 -5.00
CA ALA A 57 -5.65 13.36 -4.56
C ALA A 57 -6.70 14.07 -3.69
N ASP A 58 -7.96 14.09 -4.14
CA ASP A 58 -9.07 14.66 -3.38
C ASP A 58 -9.35 13.87 -2.10
N LYS A 59 -9.50 12.54 -2.21
CA LYS A 59 -9.83 11.66 -1.07
C LYS A 59 -8.80 11.73 0.07
N TYR A 60 -7.53 11.86 -0.27
CA TYR A 60 -6.44 11.88 0.70
C TYR A 60 -5.93 13.30 1.00
N SER A 61 -6.52 14.33 0.38
CA SER A 61 -6.08 15.73 0.48
C SER A 61 -4.57 15.87 0.18
N LEU A 62 -4.12 15.17 -0.85
CA LEU A 62 -2.73 15.17 -1.33
C LEU A 62 -2.64 15.82 -2.70
N SER A 63 -1.50 16.42 -3.02
CA SER A 63 -1.27 16.90 -4.38
C SER A 63 -1.21 15.73 -5.38
N TYR A 64 -1.54 16.01 -6.64
CA TYR A 64 -1.39 15.06 -7.75
C TYR A 64 0.01 14.44 -7.76
N ASP A 65 1.06 15.27 -7.65
CA ASP A 65 2.45 14.82 -7.65
C ASP A 65 2.78 13.92 -6.46
N SER A 66 2.19 14.19 -5.29
CA SER A 66 2.36 13.37 -4.10
C SER A 66 1.75 11.99 -4.31
N VAL A 67 0.53 11.92 -4.85
CA VAL A 67 -0.12 10.64 -5.17
C VAL A 67 0.68 9.90 -6.24
N ASN A 68 1.09 10.59 -7.30
CA ASN A 68 1.89 10.03 -8.39
C ASN A 68 3.22 9.44 -7.86
N THR A 69 3.89 10.16 -6.97
CA THR A 69 5.10 9.69 -6.27
C THR A 69 4.81 8.46 -5.42
N ILE A 70 3.72 8.45 -4.65
CA ILE A 70 3.34 7.30 -3.81
C ILE A 70 3.08 6.06 -4.66
N LEU A 71 2.41 6.21 -5.80
CA LEU A 71 2.02 5.10 -6.67
C LEU A 71 3.20 4.52 -7.43
N PHE A 72 4.05 5.37 -8.01
CA PHE A 72 5.03 4.93 -9.01
C PHE A 72 6.48 5.09 -8.60
N ARG A 73 6.80 5.81 -7.52
CA ARG A 73 8.19 5.89 -7.07
C ARG A 73 8.63 4.52 -6.55
N PRO A 74 9.69 3.93 -7.12
CA PRO A 74 10.28 2.74 -6.53
C PRO A 74 10.74 3.08 -5.12
N MET A 75 10.48 2.18 -4.17
CA MET A 75 11.07 2.31 -2.84
C MET A 75 12.58 2.23 -3.05
N SER A 76 13.30 3.34 -2.83
CA SER A 76 14.75 3.27 -2.80
C SER A 76 15.12 2.24 -1.74
N LYS A 77 15.74 1.12 -2.15
CA LYS A 77 16.30 0.11 -1.25
C LYS A 77 17.16 0.81 -0.19
N SER A 78 16.62 0.97 1.01
CA SER A 78 17.37 1.49 2.15
C SER A 78 17.63 0.33 3.09
N LEU A 79 18.89 -0.12 3.09
CA LEU A 79 19.63 -0.85 4.14
C LEU A 79 18.89 -2.04 4.78
N ASN A 80 18.77 -3.14 4.02
CA ASN A 80 18.85 -4.55 4.43
C ASN A 80 17.91 -5.41 3.55
N PRO A 81 18.37 -5.82 2.35
CA PRO A 81 17.57 -6.60 1.41
C PRO A 81 17.24 -8.03 1.89
N GLU A 82 17.77 -8.48 3.03
CA GLU A 82 17.63 -9.86 3.51
C GLU A 82 16.35 -10.15 4.31
N LEU A 83 15.57 -9.13 4.71
CA LEU A 83 14.46 -9.29 5.67
C LEU A 83 13.05 -9.21 5.08
N LEU A 84 12.89 -9.01 3.77
CA LEU A 84 11.57 -8.95 3.16
C LEU A 84 11.38 -10.11 2.18
N PRO A 85 10.39 -11.01 2.40
CA PRO A 85 10.06 -12.02 1.41
C PRO A 85 9.59 -11.31 0.14
N GLU A 86 10.14 -11.72 -1.01
CA GLU A 86 9.69 -11.28 -2.32
C GLU A 86 8.19 -11.58 -2.43
N ILE A 87 7.34 -10.55 -2.45
CA ILE A 87 5.91 -10.71 -2.74
C ILE A 87 5.74 -10.51 -4.24
N PRO A 88 5.55 -11.58 -5.04
CA PRO A 88 5.31 -11.43 -6.46
C PRO A 88 3.93 -10.81 -6.68
N ALA A 89 3.90 -9.55 -7.10
CA ALA A 89 2.68 -8.92 -7.59
C ALA A 89 2.43 -9.39 -9.03
N LYS A 90 1.66 -10.47 -9.18
CA LYS A 90 1.14 -10.88 -10.50
C LYS A 90 -0.09 -10.02 -10.83
N CYS A 91 0.05 -9.13 -11.80
CA CYS A 91 -1.07 -8.50 -12.49
C CYS A 91 -0.89 -8.73 -13.99
N ASN A 92 -1.86 -9.37 -14.62
CA ASN A 92 -1.94 -9.59 -16.08
C ASN A 92 -0.74 -10.32 -16.71
N GLY A 93 -0.28 -11.42 -16.10
CA GLY A 93 0.71 -12.30 -16.73
C GLY A 93 2.10 -11.69 -16.96
N ARG A 94 2.37 -10.51 -16.41
CA ARG A 94 3.71 -9.90 -16.41
C ARG A 94 4.26 -9.91 -15.00
N GLU A 95 5.43 -10.52 -14.85
CA GLU A 95 6.20 -10.46 -13.61
C GLU A 95 6.86 -9.09 -13.51
N TYR A 96 6.49 -8.33 -12.48
CA TYR A 96 7.19 -7.09 -12.15
C TYR A 96 8.13 -7.38 -10.98
N LYS A 97 9.43 -7.41 -11.27
CA LYS A 97 10.48 -7.38 -10.25
C LYS A 97 10.65 -5.94 -9.81
N PHE A 98 10.23 -5.62 -8.58
CA PHE A 98 10.51 -4.32 -7.98
C PHE A 98 11.93 -4.37 -7.41
N PHE A 99 12.87 -3.70 -8.08
CA PHE A 99 14.23 -3.47 -7.59
C PHE A 99 14.28 -2.26 -6.66
#